data_AF-A0A9P5YKF8-F1
#
_entry.id   AF-A0A9P5YKF8-F1
#
_cell.length_a   1.000
_cell.length_b   1.000
_cell.length_c   1.000
_cell.angle_alpha   90.00
_cell.angle_beta   90.00
_cell.angle_gamma   90.00
#
_symmetry.space_group_name_H-M   'P 1'
#
loop_
_entity.id
_entity.type
_entity.pdbx_description
1 polymer ?
#
loop_
_entity_poly.entity_id
_entity_poly.type
_entity_poly.pdbx_seq_one_letter_code
_entity_poly.pdbx_strand_id
1 'polypeptide(L)' 'PASFWVLGVSAYVHIWNRLPTAPLPNTTPYAAWFKKKPDVSHFRVFGCAAYVYIQRDKRKSLQSHMEKCIFVGY' A
#
# COMPACT_ATOMS: atom_id res chain seq x y z
N PRO A 1 -12.08 3.19 -11.07
CA PRO A 1 -12.51 4.56 -11.45
C PRO A 1 -11.31 5.35 -11.99
N ALA A 2 -11.50 6.24 -12.97
CA ALA A 2 -10.41 7.08 -13.49
C ALA A 2 -9.74 7.93 -12.39
N SER A 3 -10.51 8.31 -11.36
CA SER A 3 -10.02 9.05 -10.19
C SER A 3 -8.92 8.34 -9.39
N PHE A 4 -8.82 7.01 -9.47
CA PHE A 4 -7.81 6.23 -8.73
C PHE A 4 -6.61 5.83 -9.57
N TRP A 5 -6.53 6.26 -10.84
CA TRP A 5 -5.49 5.79 -11.76
C TRP A 5 -4.08 6.11 -11.26
N VAL A 6 -3.84 7.35 -10.81
CA VAL A 6 -2.55 7.79 -10.27
C VAL A 6 -2.14 6.96 -9.06
N LEU A 7 -3.09 6.68 -8.16
CA LEU A 7 -2.86 5.86 -6.97
C LEU A 7 -2.56 4.39 -7.33
N GLY A 8 -3.29 3.85 -8.31
CA GLY A 8 -3.05 2.50 -8.84
C GLY A 8 -1.67 2.35 -9.45
N VAL A 9 -1.25 3.31 -10.29
CA VAL A 9 0.09 3.31 -10.90
C VAL A 9 1.18 3.44 -9.83
N SER A 10 1.00 4.32 -8.84
CA SER A 10 1.95 4.47 -7.73
C SER A 10 2.10 3.16 -6.93
N ALA A 11 0.98 2.51 -6.59
CA ALA A 11 0.99 1.23 -5.89
C ALA A 11 1.66 0.12 -6.71
N TYR A 12 1.40 0.08 -8.03
CA TYR A 12 2.07 -0.85 -8.95
C TYR A 12 3.58 -0.65 -8.95
N VAL A 13 4.06 0.59 -9.15
CA VAL A 13 5.51 0.90 -9.15
C VAL A 13 6.15 0.56 -7.80
N HIS A 14 5.44 0.84 -6.70
CA HIS A 14 5.92 0.51 -5.35
C HIS A 14 6.17 -1.00 -5.17
N ILE A 15 5.23 -1.84 -5.63
CA ILE A 15 5.37 -3.30 -5.60
C ILE A 15 6.44 -3.75 -6.58
N TRP A 16 6.43 -3.23 -7.81
CA TRP A 16 7.37 -3.61 -8.87
C TRP A 16 8.83 -3.41 -8.46
N ASN A 17 9.13 -2.30 -7.76
CA ASN A 17 10.46 -2.04 -7.24
C ASN A 17 10.91 -3.01 -6.13
N ARG A 18 9.99 -3.78 -5.55
CA ARG A 18 10.25 -4.78 -4.48
C ARG A 18 10.10 -6.21 -4.97
N LEU A 19 9.86 -6.41 -6.26
CA LEU A 19 9.87 -7.72 -6.91
C LEU A 19 11.23 -7.97 -7.59
N PRO A 20 11.62 -9.25 -7.76
CA PRO A 20 12.70 -9.61 -8.67
C PRO A 20 12.32 -9.19 -10.09
N THR A 21 13.28 -8.70 -10.87
CA THR A 21 13.06 -8.29 -12.26
C THR A 21 14.04 -9.03 -13.16
N ALA A 22 13.70 -9.23 -14.44
CA ALA A 22 14.58 -9.91 -15.39
C ALA A 22 16.05 -9.42 -15.39
N PRO A 23 16.35 -8.10 -15.35
CA PRO A 23 17.74 -7.63 -15.28
C PRO A 23 18.41 -7.83 -13.91
N LEU A 24 17.64 -8.06 -12.83
CA LEU A 24 18.14 -8.32 -11.48
C LEU A 24 17.52 -9.63 -10.95
N PRO A 25 18.00 -10.81 -11.38
CA PRO A 25 17.36 -12.08 -11.05
C PRO A 25 17.49 -12.45 -9.57
N ASN A 26 18.57 -12.04 -8.91
CA ASN A 26 18.89 -12.42 -7.52
C ASN A 26 18.60 -11.31 -6.49
N THR A 27 18.06 -10.18 -6.91
CA THR A 27 17.80 -9.04 -6.02
C THR A 27 16.61 -8.22 -6.52
N THR A 28 16.11 -7.33 -5.67
CA THR A 28 15.03 -6.40 -6.05
C THR A 28 15.63 -5.02 -6.29
N PRO A 29 15.04 -4.17 -7.16
CA PRO A 29 15.48 -2.79 -7.32
C PRO A 29 15.63 -2.05 -5.98
N TYR A 30 14.67 -2.26 -5.06
CA TYR A 30 14.70 -1.72 -3.70
C TYR A 30 15.93 -2.20 -2.92
N ALA A 31 16.21 -3.51 -2.92
CA ALA A 31 17.37 -4.06 -2.22
C ALA A 31 18.69 -3.61 -2.86
N ALA A 32 18.74 -3.49 -4.19
CA ALA A 32 19.92 -3.01 -4.90
C ALA A 32 20.24 -1.55 -4.56
N TRP A 33 19.21 -0.70 -4.43
CA TRP A 33 19.32 0.72 -4.13
C TRP A 33 19.59 0.99 -2.64
N PHE A 34 18.77 0.44 -1.75
CA PHE A 34 18.84 0.71 -0.31
C PHE A 34 19.74 -0.26 0.47
N LYS A 35 20.33 -1.26 -0.20
CA LYS A 35 21.14 -2.33 0.42
C LYS A 35 20.42 -3.05 1.57
N LYS A 36 19.08 -3.06 1.54
CA LYS A 36 18.21 -3.62 2.59
C LYS A 36 17.16 -4.52 1.95
N LYS A 37 16.90 -5.68 2.57
CA LYS A 37 15.80 -6.56 2.16
C LYS A 37 14.46 -5.83 2.30
N PRO A 38 13.61 -5.76 1.24
CA PRO A 38 12.30 -5.16 1.36
C PRO A 38 11.45 -5.99 2.32
N ASP A 39 10.73 -5.31 3.22
CA ASP A 39 9.61 -5.90 3.93
C ASP A 39 8.39 -5.88 3.02
N VAL A 40 7.72 -7.02 2.89
CA VAL A 40 6.52 -7.22 2.05
C VAL A 40 5.31 -7.66 2.87
N SER A 41 5.44 -7.76 4.20
CA SER A 41 4.37 -8.19 5.10
C SER A 41 3.16 -7.24 5.08
N HIS A 42 3.40 -5.98 4.78
CA HIS A 42 2.41 -4.92 4.67
C HIS A 42 1.69 -4.90 3.31
N PHE A 43 2.06 -5.76 2.35
CA PHE A 43 1.38 -5.81 1.06
C PHE A 43 -0.07 -6.26 1.18
N ARG A 44 -0.94 -5.57 0.45
CA ARG A 44 -2.38 -5.76 0.38
C ARG A 44 -2.86 -5.60 -1.06
N VAL A 45 -3.93 -6.30 -1.41
CA VAL A 45 -4.51 -6.21 -2.75
C VAL A 45 -5.08 -4.80 -2.95
N PHE A 46 -4.67 -4.11 -4.01
CA PHE A 46 -5.26 -2.82 -4.38
C PHE A 46 -6.78 -2.99 -4.57
N GLY A 47 -7.57 -2.13 -3.93
CA GLY A 47 -9.03 -2.23 -3.96
C GLY A 47 -9.64 -3.10 -2.86
N CYS A 48 -8.84 -3.75 -2.00
CA CYS A 48 -9.40 -4.56 -0.91
C CYS A 48 -10.09 -3.70 0.15
N ALA A 49 -10.97 -4.33 0.94
CA ALA A 49 -11.57 -3.68 2.09
C ALA A 49 -10.47 -3.27 3.09
N ALA A 50 -10.51 -2.01 3.51
CA ALA A 50 -9.65 -1.46 4.54
C ALA A 50 -10.51 -0.85 5.64
N TYR A 51 -9.96 -0.73 6.84
CA TYR A 51 -10.60 -0.05 7.96
C TYR A 51 -9.66 1.00 8.51
N VAL A 52 -10.12 2.25 8.54
CA VAL A 52 -9.35 3.37 9.08
C VAL A 52 -9.88 3.72 10.46
N TYR A 53 -8.97 3.89 11.41
CA TYR A 53 -9.30 4.32 12.76
C TYR A 53 -9.65 5.81 12.77
N ILE A 54 -10.86 6.15 13.22
CA ILE A 54 -11.28 7.55 13.39
C ILE A 54 -10.79 8.02 14.76
N GLN A 55 -10.02 9.11 14.84
CA GLN A 55 -9.57 9.69 16.11
C GLN A 55 -10.75 10.12 16.99
N ARG A 56 -10.62 9.98 18.31
CA ARG A 56 -11.71 10.26 19.28
C ARG A 56 -12.31 11.67 19.10
N ASP A 57 -11.47 12.66 18.87
CA ASP A 57 -11.89 14.07 18.73
C ASP A 57 -12.73 14.34 17.47
N LYS A 58 -12.64 13.44 16.47
CA LYS A 58 -13.42 13.51 15.23
C LYS A 58 -14.69 12.67 15.27
N ARG A 59 -14.94 11.93 16.36
CA ARG A 59 -16.13 11.08 16.52
C ARG A 59 -17.29 11.89 17.08
N LYS A 60 -18.47 11.66 16.52
CA LYS A 60 -19.72 12.05 17.18
C LYS A 60 -20.09 10.97 18.20
N SER A 61 -19.83 11.24 19.49
CA SER A 61 -20.24 10.44 20.66
C SER A 61 -20.07 8.91 20.51
N LEU A 62 -21.12 8.18 20.15
CA LEU A 62 -21.21 6.70 20.15
C LEU A 62 -21.01 6.04 18.78
N GLN A 63 -20.48 6.74 17.78
CA GLN A 63 -20.24 6.14 16.47
C GLN A 63 -19.07 5.13 16.46
N SER A 64 -19.09 4.24 15.47
CA SER A 64 -18.03 3.27 15.18
C SER A 64 -16.65 3.94 15.22
N HIS A 65 -15.70 3.26 15.81
CA HIS A 65 -14.31 3.71 15.91
C HIS A 65 -13.52 3.50 14.61
N MET A 66 -14.11 2.78 13.66
CA MET A 66 -13.53 2.43 12.38
C MET A 66 -14.47 2.76 11.23
N GLU A 67 -13.90 3.30 10.16
CA GLU A 67 -14.59 3.55 8.90
C GLU A 67 -14.17 2.52 7.86
N LYS A 68 -15.14 1.96 7.14
CA LYS A 68 -14.87 1.04 6.03
C LYS A 68 -14.42 1.84 4.81
N CYS A 69 -13.25 1.50 4.30
CA CYS A 69 -12.61 2.17 3.17
C CYS A 69 -12.10 1.14 2.15
N ILE A 70 -11.46 1.64 1.10
CA ILE A 70 -10.78 0.86 0.08
C ILE A 70 -9.28 1.13 0.17
N PHE A 71 -8.47 0.07 0.12
CA PHE A 71 -7.01 0.20 0.08
C PHE A 71 -6.55 0.68 -1.30
N VAL A 72 -5.84 1.81 -1.36
CA VAL A 72 -5.46 2.47 -2.62
C VAL A 72 -3.95 2.70 -2.78
N GLY A 73 -3.09 2.18 -1.91
CA GLY A 73 -1.64 2.32 -2.06
C GLY A 73 -0.85 2.22 -0.76
N TYR A 74 0.47 2.37 -0.89
CA TYR A 74 1.48 2.18 0.16
C TYR A 74 2.25 3.45 0.46
#